data_AF-A0A2D4TT34-F1
#
_entry.id   AF-A0A2D4TT34-F1
#
_cell.length_a   1.000
_cell.length_b   1.000
_cell.length_c   1.000
_cell.angle_alpha   90.00
_cell.angle_beta   90.00
_cell.angle_gamma   90.00
#
_symmetry.space_group_name_H-M   'P 1'
#
loop_
_entity.id
_entity.type
_entity.pdbx_description
1 polymer ?
#
loop_
_entity_poly.entity_id
_entity_poly.type
_entity_poly.pdbx_seq_one_letter_code
_entity_poly.pdbx_strand_id
1 'polypeptide(L)'
;MFKEISTFDSADFLEIIKNPSLFLFEAFELDLTNTEIYISLGVVLIFITGLLIDMLKPKEEIGDEDLPDNENGLKDIGSNVVLQKLDLAYAYVNMGKISLAKKIIDRLERQSLSQMEKSELNRLKNKMKND
;
A
#
# COMPACT_ATOMS: atom_id res chain seq x y z
N MET A 1 -28.26 -25.61 -15.16
CA MET A 1 -27.83 -26.29 -16.40
C MET A 1 -26.43 -25.74 -16.73
N PHE A 2 -25.41 -26.24 -16.03
CA PHE A 2 -24.01 -25.78 -16.14
C PHE A 2 -23.14 -26.97 -16.55
N LYS A 3 -23.49 -27.63 -17.65
CA LYS A 3 -22.87 -28.89 -18.07
C LYS A 3 -22.21 -28.79 -19.44
N GLU A 4 -21.65 -27.62 -19.77
CA GLU A 4 -20.91 -27.37 -21.02
C GLU A 4 -19.67 -26.48 -20.80
N ILE A 5 -18.93 -26.65 -19.69
CA ILE A 5 -17.62 -25.99 -19.51
C ILE A 5 -16.51 -27.02 -19.29
N SER A 6 -16.60 -28.22 -19.88
CA SER A 6 -15.60 -29.26 -19.62
C SER A 6 -15.20 -30.13 -20.82
N THR A 7 -15.12 -29.54 -22.00
CA THR A 7 -14.37 -30.13 -23.12
C THR A 7 -13.62 -29.03 -23.85
N PHE A 8 -12.72 -28.37 -23.15
CA PHE A 8 -11.69 -27.59 -23.81
C PHE A 8 -10.54 -28.56 -24.10
N ASP A 9 -10.45 -29.03 -25.34
CA ASP A 9 -9.35 -29.90 -25.72
C ASP A 9 -8.07 -29.07 -25.74
N SER A 10 -7.00 -29.61 -25.18
CA SER A 10 -5.67 -29.02 -25.25
C SER A 10 -5.18 -28.84 -26.69
N ALA A 11 -5.68 -29.66 -27.62
CA ALA A 11 -5.42 -29.51 -29.05
C ALA A 11 -6.00 -28.20 -29.59
N ASP A 12 -7.27 -27.90 -29.27
CA ASP A 12 -7.97 -26.68 -29.69
C ASP A 12 -7.27 -25.43 -29.14
N PHE A 13 -6.82 -25.50 -27.88
CA PHE A 13 -6.05 -24.40 -27.28
C PHE A 13 -4.72 -24.15 -28.00
N LEU A 14 -3.99 -25.21 -28.34
CA LEU A 14 -2.72 -25.08 -29.05
C LEU A 14 -2.91 -24.52 -30.46
N GLU A 15 -4.04 -24.83 -31.10
CA GLU A 15 -4.39 -24.26 -32.40
C GLU A 15 -4.67 -22.75 -32.31
N ILE A 16 -5.41 -22.33 -31.28
CA ILE A 16 -5.65 -20.90 -30.98
C ILE A 16 -4.32 -20.19 -30.71
N ILE A 17 -3.41 -20.79 -29.93
CA ILE A 17 -2.09 -20.20 -29.66
C ILE A 17 -1.27 -20.10 -30.95
N LYS A 18 -1.34 -21.06 -31.86
CA LYS A 18 -0.57 -21.05 -33.12
C LYS A 18 -1.10 -20.01 -34.11
N ASN A 19 -2.42 -19.82 -34.19
CA ASN A 19 -3.06 -18.90 -35.11
C ASN A 19 -4.13 -18.06 -34.41
N PRO A 20 -3.72 -17.12 -33.55
CA PRO A 20 -4.67 -16.31 -32.78
C PRO A 20 -5.47 -15.34 -33.67
N SER A 21 -4.93 -14.90 -34.81
CA SER A 21 -5.63 -14.03 -35.76
C SER A 21 -6.90 -14.67 -36.30
N LEU A 22 -6.83 -15.95 -36.71
CA LEU A 22 -7.97 -16.68 -37.24
C LEU A 22 -9.10 -16.77 -36.20
N PHE A 23 -8.74 -17.10 -34.96
CA PHE A 23 -9.69 -17.17 -33.86
C PHE A 23 -10.35 -15.80 -33.57
N LEU A 24 -9.55 -14.72 -33.51
CA LEU A 24 -10.08 -13.38 -33.21
C LEU A 24 -10.94 -12.83 -34.35
N PHE A 25 -10.62 -13.19 -35.59
CA PHE A 25 -11.42 -12.85 -36.75
C PHE A 25 -12.76 -13.58 -36.73
N GLU A 26 -12.77 -14.90 -36.50
CA GLU A 26 -14.00 -15.70 -36.48
C GLU A 26 -14.91 -15.37 -35.30
N ALA A 27 -14.34 -15.12 -34.11
CA ALA A 27 -15.13 -14.89 -32.89
C ALA A 27 -15.56 -13.43 -32.71
N PHE A 28 -14.77 -12.47 -33.21
CA PHE A 28 -14.95 -11.05 -32.89
C PHE A 28 -14.83 -10.11 -34.11
N GLU A 29 -14.69 -10.65 -35.33
CA GLU A 29 -14.48 -9.89 -36.57
C GLU A 29 -13.27 -8.93 -36.52
N LEU A 30 -12.27 -9.27 -35.70
CA LEU A 30 -11.06 -8.49 -35.56
C LEU A 30 -10.04 -8.87 -36.63
N ASP A 31 -9.76 -7.96 -37.55
CA ASP A 31 -8.71 -8.10 -38.55
C ASP A 31 -7.38 -7.61 -37.97
N LEU A 32 -6.67 -8.53 -37.32
CA LEU A 32 -5.37 -8.31 -36.69
C LEU A 32 -4.41 -9.41 -37.14
N THR A 33 -3.16 -9.06 -37.39
CA THR A 33 -2.13 -10.06 -37.71
C THR A 33 -1.68 -10.80 -36.45
N ASN A 34 -1.25 -12.06 -36.60
CA ASN A 34 -0.66 -12.84 -35.50
C ASN A 34 0.44 -12.05 -34.77
N THR A 35 1.28 -11.33 -35.52
CA THR A 35 2.37 -10.51 -34.98
C THR A 35 1.87 -9.37 -34.09
N GLU A 36 0.85 -8.63 -34.53
CA GLU A 36 0.25 -7.55 -33.72
C GLU A 36 -0.35 -8.08 -32.43
N ILE A 37 -0.97 -9.26 -32.48
CA ILE A 37 -1.57 -9.91 -31.31
C ILE A 37 -0.47 -10.31 -30.31
N TYR A 38 0.61 -10.95 -30.76
CA TYR A 38 1.71 -11.33 -29.86
C TYR A 38 2.45 -10.12 -29.28
N ILE A 39 2.65 -9.05 -30.06
CA ILE A 39 3.25 -7.81 -29.56
C ILE A 39 2.36 -7.20 -28.47
N SER A 40 1.05 -7.10 -28.73
CA SER A 40 0.08 -6.56 -27.77
C SER A 40 0.06 -7.39 -26.49
N LEU A 41 0.04 -8.73 -26.60
CA LEU A 41 0.13 -9.63 -25.46
C LEU A 41 1.43 -9.42 -24.67
N GLY A 42 2.56 -9.27 -25.36
CA GLY A 42 3.86 -9.00 -24.76
C GLY A 42 3.88 -7.70 -23.95
N VAL A 43 3.33 -6.62 -24.51
CA VAL A 43 3.24 -5.32 -23.81
C VAL A 43 2.37 -5.43 -22.55
N VAL A 44 1.22 -6.09 -22.64
CA VAL A 44 0.34 -6.32 -21.48
C VAL A 44 1.04 -7.14 -20.41
N LEU A 45 1.78 -8.18 -20.78
CA LEU A 45 2.54 -9.00 -19.84
C LEU A 45 3.64 -8.19 -19.14
N ILE A 46 4.40 -7.37 -19.87
CA ILE A 46 5.43 -6.48 -19.28
C ILE A 46 4.80 -5.48 -18.30
N PHE A 47 3.63 -4.94 -18.64
CA PHE A 47 2.91 -4.02 -17.75
C PHE A 47 2.46 -4.71 -16.46
N ILE A 48 1.87 -5.90 -16.55
CA ILE A 48 1.42 -6.67 -15.39
C ILE A 48 2.61 -7.08 -14.51
N THR A 49 3.72 -7.54 -15.10
CA THR A 49 4.92 -7.88 -14.31
C THR A 49 5.51 -6.65 -13.62
N GLY A 50 5.51 -5.48 -14.26
CA GLY A 50 5.88 -4.22 -13.63
C GLY A 50 5.02 -3.89 -12.42
N LEU A 51 3.68 -3.98 -12.56
CA LEU A 51 2.75 -3.77 -11.44
C LEU A 51 2.95 -4.78 -10.31
N LEU A 52 3.16 -6.05 -10.64
CA LEU A 52 3.43 -7.09 -9.64
C LEU A 52 4.74 -6.80 -8.90
N ILE A 53 5.81 -6.39 -9.59
CA ILE A 53 7.06 -6.01 -8.95
C ILE A 53 6.83 -4.85 -7.97
N ASP A 54 6.07 -3.83 -8.34
CA ASP A 54 5.76 -2.71 -7.44
C ASP A 54 4.87 -3.12 -6.24
N MET A 55 4.01 -4.13 -6.40
CA MET A 55 3.22 -4.70 -5.29
C MET A 55 4.04 -5.64 -4.39
N LEU A 56 5.02 -6.35 -4.96
CA LEU A 56 5.92 -7.26 -4.24
C LEU A 56 7.10 -6.55 -3.62
N LYS A 57 7.45 -5.33 -4.06
CA LYS A 57 8.36 -4.48 -3.32
C LYS A 57 7.84 -4.44 -1.89
N PRO A 58 8.61 -4.93 -0.91
CA PRO A 58 8.23 -4.72 0.48
C PRO A 58 7.99 -3.22 0.57
N LYS A 59 6.83 -2.82 1.11
CA LYS A 59 6.69 -1.45 1.60
C LYS A 59 7.97 -1.21 2.36
N GLU A 60 8.74 -0.20 1.97
CA GLU A 60 9.75 0.33 2.85
C GLU A 60 8.98 0.64 4.13
N GLU A 61 9.05 -0.28 5.09
CA GLU A 61 8.95 0.10 6.48
C GLU A 61 10.04 1.15 6.53
N ILE A 62 9.61 2.41 6.66
CA ILE A 62 10.49 3.49 7.10
C ILE A 62 11.14 2.88 8.33
N GLY A 63 12.36 2.37 8.15
CA GLY A 63 13.09 1.72 9.21
C GLY A 63 13.22 2.78 10.29
N ASP A 64 13.21 2.37 11.55
CA ASP A 64 13.48 3.32 12.63
C ASP A 64 14.84 4.05 12.45
N GLU A 65 15.69 3.64 11.47
CA GLU A 65 16.91 4.30 10.98
C GLU A 65 16.70 5.52 10.05
N ASP A 66 15.53 5.68 9.41
CA ASP A 66 15.17 6.90 8.67
C ASP A 66 14.49 7.94 9.60
N LEU A 67 14.27 7.57 10.87
CA LEU A 67 13.99 8.55 11.91
C LEU A 67 15.33 9.20 12.28
N PRO A 68 15.42 10.54 12.31
CA PRO A 68 16.66 11.21 12.66
C PRO A 68 17.12 10.73 14.03
N ASP A 69 18.32 10.13 14.08
CA ASP A 69 19.01 9.80 15.31
C ASP A 69 19.21 11.09 16.11
N ASN A 70 18.37 11.24 17.11
CA ASN A 70 18.50 12.23 18.16
C ASN A 70 19.70 11.85 19.03
N GLU A 71 20.90 12.08 18.53
CA GLU A 71 22.11 12.16 19.36
C GLU A 71 22.80 13.52 19.28
N ASN A 72 22.40 14.40 18.35
CA ASN A 72 23.02 15.72 18.23
C ASN A 72 22.09 16.85 18.70
N GLY A 73 22.08 17.03 20.02
CA GLY A 73 22.08 18.31 20.75
C GLY A 73 21.74 19.61 20.03
N LEU A 74 20.56 19.74 19.41
CA LEU A 74 20.04 21.02 18.94
C LEU A 74 18.72 21.35 19.62
N LYS A 75 18.86 22.32 20.53
CA LYS A 75 17.85 22.93 21.39
C LYS A 75 17.00 23.91 20.57
N ASP A 76 16.26 23.41 19.59
CA ASP A 76 15.25 24.19 18.87
C ASP A 76 13.86 23.63 19.17
N ILE A 77 12.87 24.47 19.40
CA ILE A 77 11.52 24.03 19.80
C ILE A 77 10.84 23.18 18.69
N GLY A 78 11.34 23.24 17.45
CA GLY A 78 11.00 22.33 16.35
C GLY A 78 11.64 20.93 16.44
N SER A 79 12.55 20.67 17.38
CA SER A 79 13.25 19.39 17.59
C SER A 79 12.67 18.54 18.73
N ASN A 80 11.60 19.01 19.40
CA ASN A 80 10.98 18.21 20.45
C ASN A 80 10.15 17.07 19.85
N VAL A 81 10.83 15.93 19.67
CA VAL A 81 10.28 14.66 19.15
C VAL A 81 9.01 14.23 19.89
N VAL A 82 8.87 14.58 21.17
CA VAL A 82 7.68 14.26 21.97
C VAL A 82 6.46 15.06 21.50
N LEU A 83 6.61 16.37 21.27
CA LEU A 83 5.54 17.24 20.76
C LEU A 83 5.12 16.84 19.34
N GLN A 84 6.06 16.50 18.47
CA GLN A 84 5.74 16.01 17.12
C GLN A 84 4.94 14.70 17.16
N LYS A 85 5.30 13.79 18.08
CA LYS A 85 4.54 12.54 18.29
C LYS A 85 3.14 12.81 18.84
N LEU A 86 2.98 13.82 19.70
CA LEU A 86 1.67 14.28 20.18
C LEU A 86 0.82 14.84 19.02
N ASP A 87 1.39 15.69 18.16
CA ASP A 87 0.70 16.24 16.98
C ASP A 87 0.26 15.14 16.01
N LEU A 88 1.12 14.16 15.76
CA LEU A 88 0.78 13.00 14.94
C LEU A 88 -0.35 12.18 15.56
N ALA A 89 -0.33 11.98 16.88
CA ALA A 89 -1.40 11.28 17.58
C ALA A 89 -2.73 12.07 17.51
N TYR A 90 -2.70 13.40 17.63
CA TYR A 90 -3.87 14.25 17.40
C TYR A 90 -4.45 14.09 15.99
N ALA A 91 -3.58 14.08 14.96
CA ALA A 91 -4.02 13.86 13.59
C ALA A 91 -4.69 12.49 13.41
N TYR A 92 -4.14 11.43 14.01
CA TYR A 92 -4.75 10.10 13.96
C TYR A 92 -6.11 10.03 14.65
N VAL A 93 -6.29 10.71 15.79
CA VAL A 93 -7.61 10.82 16.45
C VAL A 93 -8.60 11.52 15.54
N ASN A 94 -8.23 12.66 14.96
CA ASN A 94 -9.10 13.41 14.04
C ASN A 94 -9.49 12.62 12.79
N MET A 95 -8.64 11.68 12.35
CA MET A 95 -8.91 10.78 11.22
C MET A 95 -9.74 9.54 11.61
N GLY A 96 -10.15 9.39 12.88
CA GLY A 96 -10.83 8.20 13.39
C GLY A 96 -9.92 6.97 13.55
N LYS A 97 -8.60 7.11 13.40
CA LYS A 97 -7.61 6.04 13.53
C LYS A 97 -7.16 5.86 15.00
N ILE A 98 -8.13 5.60 15.88
CA ILE A 98 -7.97 5.54 17.35
C ILE A 98 -6.90 4.53 17.78
N SER A 99 -6.77 3.39 17.10
CA SER A 99 -5.78 2.36 17.44
C SER A 99 -4.33 2.81 17.23
N LEU A 100 -4.06 3.62 16.20
CA LEU A 100 -2.73 4.19 15.92
C LEU A 100 -2.38 5.29 16.92
N ALA A 101 -3.34 6.18 17.20
CA ALA A 101 -3.18 7.20 18.23
C ALA A 101 -2.85 6.57 19.60
N LYS A 102 -3.57 5.51 19.98
CA LYS A 102 -3.35 4.79 21.24
C LYS A 102 -1.93 4.21 21.34
N LYS A 103 -1.43 3.60 20.27
CA LYS A 103 -0.05 3.06 20.23
C LYS A 103 1.00 4.15 20.47
N ILE A 104 0.80 5.35 19.94
CA ILE A 104 1.72 6.48 20.15
C ILE A 104 1.64 6.95 21.60
N ILE A 105 0.44 7.14 22.14
CA ILE A 105 0.20 7.54 23.54
C ILE A 105 0.86 6.54 24.51
N ASP A 106 0.64 5.24 24.33
CA ASP A 106 1.19 4.19 25.19
C ASP A 106 2.74 4.20 25.18
N ARG A 107 3.37 4.58 24.06
CA ARG A 107 4.83 4.77 23.98
C ARG A 107 5.27 6.03 24.71
N LEU A 108 4.55 7.15 24.54
CA LEU A 108 4.85 8.41 25.21
C LEU A 108 4.73 8.32 26.73
N GLU A 109 3.78 7.54 27.26
CA GLU A 109 3.62 7.32 28.70
C GLU A 109 4.82 6.63 29.35
N ARG A 110 5.57 5.84 28.59
CA ARG A 110 6.77 5.15 29.07
C ARG A 110 8.00 6.04 29.05
N GLN A 111 7.93 7.24 28.48
CA GLN A 111 9.03 8.19 28.40
C GLN A 111 8.99 9.20 29.56
N SER A 112 10.15 9.78 29.89
CA SER A 112 10.23 10.86 30.88
C SER A 112 9.75 12.18 30.26
N LEU A 113 8.46 12.45 30.38
CA LEU A 113 7.82 13.65 29.83
C LEU A 113 7.97 14.87 30.75
N SER A 114 8.12 16.06 30.15
CA SER A 114 8.03 17.34 30.84
C SER A 114 6.59 17.61 31.33
N GLN A 115 6.41 18.55 32.26
CA GLN A 115 5.06 18.88 32.75
C GLN A 115 4.13 19.37 31.64
N MET A 116 4.67 20.10 30.66
CA MET A 116 3.91 20.58 29.50
C MET A 116 3.45 19.42 28.61
N GLU A 117 4.37 18.50 28.27
CA GLU A 117 4.08 17.32 27.46
C GLU A 117 3.06 16.39 28.16
N LYS A 118 3.17 16.21 29.47
CA LYS A 118 2.16 15.45 30.26
C LYS A 118 0.78 16.10 30.20
N SER A 119 0.71 17.43 30.25
CA SER A 119 -0.55 18.17 30.15
C SER A 119 -1.20 17.96 28.79
N GLU A 120 -0.43 18.03 27.70
CA GLU A 120 -0.91 17.80 26.35
C GLU A 120 -1.33 16.35 26.09
N LEU A 121 -0.55 15.39 26.57
CA LEU A 121 -0.91 13.97 26.54
C LEU A 121 -2.24 13.72 27.24
N ASN A 122 -2.45 14.31 28.42
CA ASN A 122 -3.70 14.19 29.15
C ASN A 122 -4.89 14.83 28.41
N ARG A 123 -4.68 15.98 27.75
CA ARG A 123 -5.70 16.59 26.88
C ARG A 123 -6.09 15.67 25.73
N LEU A 124 -5.11 15.07 25.08
CA LEU A 124 -5.33 14.11 23.98
C LEU A 124 -6.11 12.88 24.47
N LYS A 125 -5.72 12.32 25.61
CA LYS A 125 -6.42 11.17 26.23
C LYS A 125 -7.88 11.50 26.57
N ASN A 126 -8.15 12.72 27.06
CA ASN A 126 -9.51 13.17 27.34
C ASN A 126 -10.33 13.30 26.06
N LYS A 127 -9.73 13.81 24.97
CA LYS A 127 -10.39 13.88 23.66
C LYS A 127 -10.81 12.49 23.18
N MET A 128 -9.92 11.51 23.24
CA MET A 128 -10.22 10.12 22.86
C MET A 128 -11.26 9.40 23.73
N LYS A 129 -11.57 9.91 24.93
CA LYS A 129 -12.64 9.35 25.78
C LYS A 129 -14.02 9.91 25.45
N ASN A 130 -14.07 11.05 24.77
CA ASN A 130 -15.29 11.79 24.46
C ASN A 130 -15.76 11.60 23.01
N ASP A 131 -14.90 11.02 22.15
CA ASP A 131 -15.22 10.57 20.78
C ASP A 131 -15.56 9.07 20.77
#